data_AF-A0A1M5RZJ4-F1
#
_entry.id   AF-A0A1M5RZJ4-F1
#
_cell.length_a   1.000
_cell.length_b   1.000
_cell.length_c   1.000
_cell.angle_alpha   90.00
_cell.angle_beta   90.00
_cell.angle_gamma   90.00
#
_symmetry.space_group_name_H-M   'P 1'
#
loop_
_entity.id
_entity.type
_entity.pdbx_description
1 polymer ?
#
loop_
_entity_poly.entity_id
_entity_poly.type
_entity_poly.pdbx_seq_one_letter_code
_entity_poly.pdbx_strand_id
1 'polypeptide(L)'
;MRLSTTREAVQRIWTVRLHPQAGGPLLACPHPRCAAATPLPAASARSAALTHLARHARTDVLPPHLRTCQCRERGCAWHRRHRGCAGPVLLALTCDRSGRTWRLADACAACAAAMSHTAVVPDTSLRPGRRCPVSRAPAAAPPRPLHGPGERMRVREMLTYLAAALPRFTSPAARLLALQCALRADAGAYVRLPGGLLRGMRLYGRGELWEELEHAGWLCCRAGRHPYVEAQLLDAAVLTQRAGRRMRARAAQWALRPAPMAPPAGWPPSVQLTALVVASCTSGEAGSTDMEVLARLCGHSPHQTEELLDRLVTTHMLTSWRYYRETDEVSWHLPSPATADRTAAQQ
;
A
#
# COMPACT_ATOMS: atom_id res chain seq x y z
N MET A 1 -0.24 -40.01 -37.20
CA MET A 1 0.01 -38.62 -37.65
C MET A 1 -0.90 -37.69 -36.85
N ARG A 2 -0.45 -37.20 -35.69
CA ARG A 2 -1.26 -36.34 -34.80
C ARG A 2 -0.86 -34.90 -35.09
N LEU A 3 -1.83 -34.09 -35.50
CA LEU A 3 -1.69 -32.66 -35.78
C LEU A 3 -1.30 -31.94 -34.49
N SER A 4 0.01 -31.74 -34.28
CA SER A 4 0.52 -30.80 -33.28
C SER A 4 0.07 -29.41 -33.72
N THR A 5 -1.05 -28.97 -33.19
CA THR A 5 -1.38 -27.54 -33.19
C THR A 5 -0.31 -26.86 -32.35
N THR A 6 0.68 -26.26 -33.01
CA THR A 6 1.51 -25.20 -32.45
C THR A 6 0.60 -24.05 -32.10
N ARG A 7 -0.13 -24.21 -31.00
CA ARG A 7 -0.81 -23.11 -30.31
C ARG A 7 0.33 -22.26 -29.82
N GLU A 8 0.63 -21.21 -30.56
CA GLU A 8 1.61 -20.19 -30.23
C GLU A 8 1.25 -19.68 -28.84
N ALA A 9 1.87 -20.29 -27.82
CA ALA A 9 1.45 -20.15 -26.45
C ALA A 9 1.91 -18.76 -26.02
N VAL A 10 1.00 -17.79 -26.08
CA VAL A 10 1.20 -16.39 -25.66
C VAL A 10 1.99 -16.40 -24.35
N GLN A 11 3.30 -16.17 -24.45
CA GLN A 11 4.19 -16.20 -23.28
C GLN A 11 3.95 -14.92 -22.50
N ARG A 12 3.15 -15.04 -21.43
CA ARG A 12 2.86 -13.93 -20.50
C ARG A 12 3.98 -13.79 -19.49
N ILE A 13 5.19 -13.58 -19.99
CA ILE A 13 6.40 -13.41 -19.20
C ILE A 13 7.05 -12.12 -19.70
N TRP A 14 6.97 -11.06 -18.91
CA TRP A 14 7.64 -9.81 -19.20
C TRP A 14 8.77 -9.61 -18.22
N THR A 15 9.97 -9.35 -18.73
CA THR A 15 11.15 -9.07 -17.91
C THR A 15 11.68 -7.71 -18.28
N VAL A 16 12.04 -6.91 -17.28
CA VAL A 16 12.77 -5.65 -17.46
C VAL A 16 14.02 -5.67 -16.60
N ARG A 17 15.09 -5.06 -17.10
CA ARG A 17 16.40 -4.98 -16.43
C ARG A 17 16.81 -3.54 -16.23
N LEU A 18 17.39 -3.24 -15.09
CA LEU A 18 18.00 -1.95 -14.76
C LEU A 18 19.53 -2.09 -14.84
N HIS A 19 20.13 -1.50 -15.87
CA HIS A 19 21.57 -1.47 -16.07
C HIS A 19 22.16 -0.22 -15.42
N PRO A 20 23.17 -0.33 -14.54
CA PRO A 20 23.84 0.84 -13.98
C PRO A 20 24.64 1.56 -15.08
N GLN A 21 24.51 2.89 -15.17
CA GLN A 21 25.26 3.72 -16.11
C GLN A 21 25.60 5.07 -15.48
N ALA A 22 26.68 5.70 -15.95
CA ALA A 22 27.02 7.07 -15.59
C ALA A 22 25.88 8.00 -16.02
N GLY A 23 25.27 8.72 -15.07
CA GLY A 23 24.08 9.55 -15.30
C GLY A 23 22.74 8.89 -14.93
N GLY A 24 22.74 7.62 -14.50
CA GLY A 24 21.56 6.95 -13.95
C GLY A 24 21.30 5.57 -14.56
N PRO A 25 20.49 4.72 -13.90
CA PRO A 25 20.18 3.39 -14.41
C PRO A 25 19.34 3.44 -15.70
N LEU A 26 19.68 2.58 -16.65
CA LEU A 26 18.94 2.35 -17.88
C LEU A 26 17.93 1.21 -17.72
N LEU A 27 16.69 1.45 -18.11
CA LEU A 27 15.67 0.41 -18.20
C LEU A 27 15.71 -0.25 -19.59
N ALA A 28 16.06 -1.53 -19.62
CA ALA A 28 16.03 -2.36 -20.81
C ALA A 28 14.85 -3.35 -20.75
N CYS A 29 14.06 -3.38 -21.81
CA CYS A 29 13.03 -4.41 -22.03
C CYS A 29 13.41 -5.21 -23.29
N PRO A 30 13.44 -6.56 -23.25
CA PRO A 30 13.75 -7.38 -24.40
C PRO A 30 12.59 -7.48 -25.40
N HIS A 31 11.44 -6.85 -25.11
CA HIS A 31 10.26 -6.94 -25.95
C HIS A 31 10.35 -5.95 -27.14
N PRO A 32 10.18 -6.39 -28.40
CA PRO A 32 10.47 -5.58 -29.58
C PRO A 32 9.53 -4.38 -29.79
N ARG A 33 8.37 -4.36 -29.11
CA ARG A 33 7.42 -3.24 -29.16
C ARG A 33 7.74 -2.11 -28.16
N CYS A 34 8.84 -2.21 -27.43
CA CYS A 34 9.25 -1.20 -26.47
C CYS A 34 10.25 -0.23 -27.09
N ALA A 35 10.10 1.07 -26.78
CA ALA A 35 11.07 2.09 -27.14
C ALA A 35 12.44 1.82 -26.51
N ALA A 36 13.50 2.34 -27.14
CA ALA A 36 14.89 2.16 -26.71
C ALA A 36 15.13 2.60 -25.26
N ALA A 37 16.09 1.94 -24.60
CA ALA A 37 16.42 2.16 -23.19
C ALA A 37 16.73 3.64 -22.93
N THR A 38 15.96 4.27 -22.03
CA THR A 38 16.12 5.68 -21.67
C THR A 38 16.81 5.79 -20.31
N PRO A 39 17.78 6.72 -20.11
CA PRO A 39 18.37 6.99 -18.80
C PRO A 39 17.29 7.44 -17.83
N LEU A 40 17.27 6.82 -16.65
CA LEU A 40 16.33 7.17 -15.59
C LEU A 40 17.09 7.76 -14.40
N PRO A 41 16.52 8.75 -13.71
CA PRO A 41 16.98 9.13 -12.37
C PRO A 41 17.02 7.89 -11.46
N ALA A 42 18.09 7.72 -10.69
CA ALA A 42 18.28 6.53 -9.85
C ALA A 42 17.10 6.29 -8.88
N ALA A 43 16.52 7.37 -8.36
CA ALA A 43 15.35 7.33 -7.46
C ALA A 43 14.08 6.78 -8.13
N SER A 44 13.91 6.93 -9.46
CA SER A 44 12.71 6.50 -10.18
C SER A 44 12.88 5.20 -10.97
N ALA A 45 14.08 4.61 -10.96
CA ALA A 45 14.42 3.43 -11.75
C ALA A 45 13.47 2.24 -11.49
N ARG A 46 13.18 1.98 -10.21
CA ARG A 46 12.29 0.89 -9.79
C ARG A 46 10.84 1.15 -10.18
N SER A 47 10.33 2.37 -9.98
CA SER A 47 8.95 2.71 -10.33
C SER A 47 8.73 2.72 -11.84
N ALA A 48 9.74 3.11 -12.62
CA ALA A 48 9.74 3.00 -14.07
C ALA A 48 9.67 1.53 -14.53
N ALA A 49 10.45 0.63 -13.91
CA ALA A 49 10.42 -0.80 -14.18
C ALA A 49 9.02 -1.40 -13.96
N LEU A 50 8.40 -1.09 -12.82
CA LEU A 50 7.04 -1.55 -12.50
C LEU A 50 5.98 -0.97 -13.43
N THR A 51 6.08 0.32 -13.75
CA THR A 51 5.15 0.99 -14.68
C THR A 51 5.24 0.37 -16.08
N HIS A 52 6.45 0.06 -16.52
CA HIS A 52 6.70 -0.58 -17.80
C HIS A 52 6.10 -2.01 -17.84
N LEU A 53 6.32 -2.81 -16.80
CA LEU A 53 5.72 -4.15 -16.67
C LEU A 53 4.19 -4.10 -16.61
N ALA A 54 3.62 -3.13 -15.88
CA ALA A 54 2.17 -2.96 -15.80
C ALA A 54 1.54 -2.55 -17.14
N ARG A 55 2.29 -1.86 -18.01
CA ARG A 55 1.84 -1.55 -19.38
C ARG A 55 1.67 -2.83 -20.19
N HIS A 56 2.69 -3.70 -20.19
CA HIS A 56 2.63 -5.01 -20.83
C HIS A 56 1.44 -5.85 -20.36
N ALA A 57 1.23 -5.92 -19.04
CA ALA A 57 0.12 -6.68 -18.47
C ALA A 57 -1.27 -6.19 -18.91
N ARG A 58 -1.40 -4.89 -19.24
CA ARG A 58 -2.64 -4.25 -19.69
C ARG A 58 -2.83 -4.30 -21.20
N THR A 59 -1.76 -4.32 -21.98
CA THR A 59 -1.85 -4.46 -23.45
C THR A 59 -2.13 -5.91 -23.81
N ASP A 60 -1.49 -6.83 -23.12
CA ASP A 60 -1.69 -8.24 -23.28
C ASP A 60 -2.66 -8.68 -22.18
N VAL A 61 -3.97 -8.46 -22.32
CA VAL A 61 -4.96 -8.99 -21.37
C VAL A 61 -5.44 -10.35 -21.85
N LEU A 62 -5.31 -11.37 -21.00
CA LEU A 62 -5.82 -12.71 -21.29
C LEU A 62 -6.89 -13.12 -20.27
N PRO A 63 -8.04 -13.66 -20.70
CA PRO A 63 -9.07 -14.22 -19.81
C PRO A 63 -8.50 -15.27 -18.86
N PRO A 64 -8.96 -15.34 -17.58
CA PRO A 64 -8.41 -16.26 -16.58
C PRO A 64 -8.39 -17.73 -17.02
N HIS A 65 -9.41 -18.19 -17.74
CA HIS A 65 -9.51 -19.57 -18.23
C HIS A 65 -8.51 -19.91 -19.36
N LEU A 66 -7.84 -18.91 -19.94
CA LEU A 66 -6.77 -19.11 -20.93
C LEU A 66 -5.38 -18.92 -20.31
N ARG A 67 -5.29 -18.48 -19.06
CA ARG A 67 -4.02 -18.31 -18.36
C ARG A 67 -3.51 -19.67 -17.92
N THR A 68 -2.22 -19.87 -18.12
CA THR A 68 -1.51 -21.07 -17.69
C THR A 68 -0.29 -20.65 -16.89
N CYS A 69 0.08 -21.46 -15.90
CA CYS A 69 1.31 -21.20 -15.15
C CYS A 69 2.51 -21.29 -16.09
N GLN A 70 3.33 -20.24 -16.10
CA GLN A 70 4.51 -20.15 -16.96
C GLN A 70 5.72 -20.90 -16.38
N CYS A 71 5.56 -21.61 -15.24
CA CYS A 71 6.59 -22.47 -14.63
C CYS A 71 7.09 -23.58 -15.59
N ARG A 72 6.15 -24.13 -16.39
CA ARG A 72 6.28 -25.29 -17.31
C ARG A 72 7.27 -26.38 -16.85
N GLU A 73 7.09 -26.91 -15.65
CA GLU A 73 8.04 -27.82 -14.97
C GLU A 73 8.55 -29.01 -15.80
N ARG A 74 9.85 -29.02 -16.11
CA ARG A 74 10.93 -29.65 -15.31
C ARG A 74 12.17 -28.76 -15.40
N GLY A 75 12.79 -28.42 -14.26
CA GLY A 75 14.00 -27.58 -14.22
C GLY A 75 13.75 -26.05 -14.25
N CYS A 76 12.58 -25.60 -13.81
CA CYS A 76 12.28 -24.16 -13.75
C CYS A 76 13.23 -23.44 -12.79
N ALA A 77 14.01 -22.47 -13.30
CA ALA A 77 14.96 -21.69 -12.51
C ALA A 77 14.30 -20.66 -11.57
N TRP A 78 12.96 -20.55 -11.59
CA TRP A 78 12.25 -19.47 -10.87
C TRP A 78 12.00 -19.82 -9.39
N HIS A 79 11.88 -21.10 -9.07
CA HIS A 79 11.64 -21.58 -7.71
C HIS A 79 12.44 -22.85 -7.43
N ARG A 80 12.63 -23.16 -6.14
CA ARG A 80 13.17 -24.46 -5.73
C ARG A 80 12.18 -25.58 -6.08
N ARG A 81 12.66 -26.82 -6.07
CA ARG A 81 11.84 -28.00 -6.38
C ARG A 81 10.69 -28.10 -5.36
N HIS A 82 9.45 -28.09 -5.84
CA HIS A 82 8.25 -28.28 -5.01
C HIS A 82 7.35 -29.36 -5.64
N ARG A 83 6.22 -29.69 -5.01
CA ARG A 83 5.36 -30.83 -5.39
C ARG A 83 4.64 -30.69 -6.73
N GLY A 84 4.81 -29.55 -7.40
CA GLY A 84 4.36 -29.32 -8.76
C GLY A 84 3.38 -28.17 -8.88
N CYS A 85 3.14 -27.73 -10.11
CA CYS A 85 2.27 -26.61 -10.42
C CYS A 85 0.79 -26.84 -9.98
N ALA A 86 0.33 -26.17 -8.91
CA ALA A 86 -1.03 -26.29 -8.35
C ALA A 86 -1.68 -24.95 -7.89
N GLY A 87 -3.01 -24.91 -7.84
CA GLY A 87 -3.80 -23.75 -7.42
C GLY A 87 -4.15 -22.77 -8.56
N PRO A 88 -4.90 -21.69 -8.27
CA PRO A 88 -5.30 -20.71 -9.29
C PRO A 88 -4.08 -20.00 -9.90
N VAL A 89 -4.17 -19.65 -11.19
CA VAL A 89 -3.14 -18.86 -11.89
C VAL A 89 -3.30 -17.39 -11.55
N LEU A 90 -2.26 -16.83 -10.97
CA LEU A 90 -2.15 -15.46 -10.49
C LEU A 90 -1.11 -14.71 -11.31
N LEU A 91 -1.16 -13.39 -11.29
CA LEU A 91 -0.08 -12.57 -11.84
C LEU A 91 0.97 -12.34 -10.75
N ALA A 92 2.16 -12.90 -10.94
CA ALA A 92 3.26 -12.82 -9.98
C ALA A 92 4.34 -11.85 -10.45
N LEU A 93 4.65 -10.87 -9.60
CA LEU A 93 5.78 -9.96 -9.77
C LEU A 93 6.95 -10.48 -8.96
N THR A 94 8.04 -10.84 -9.64
CA THR A 94 9.27 -11.36 -9.05
C THR A 94 10.39 -10.34 -9.26
N CYS A 95 11.20 -10.14 -8.23
CA CYS A 95 12.41 -9.35 -8.32
C CYS A 95 13.62 -10.24 -8.03
N ASP A 96 14.71 -10.06 -8.77
CA ASP A 96 15.96 -10.73 -8.40
C ASP A 96 16.53 -10.14 -7.10
N ARG A 97 17.46 -10.87 -6.46
CA ARG A 97 18.08 -10.42 -5.21
C ARG A 97 18.85 -9.11 -5.37
N SER A 98 19.27 -8.79 -6.59
CA SER A 98 20.03 -7.58 -6.90
C SER A 98 19.14 -6.34 -7.04
N GLY A 99 17.81 -6.51 -7.13
CA GLY A 99 16.87 -5.44 -7.40
C GLY A 99 16.88 -4.95 -8.85
N ARG A 100 17.68 -5.57 -9.72
CA ARG A 100 17.97 -5.08 -11.08
C ARG A 100 17.08 -5.73 -12.12
N THR A 101 16.67 -6.98 -11.88
CA THR A 101 15.79 -7.70 -12.80
C THR A 101 14.41 -7.83 -12.17
N TRP A 102 13.41 -7.34 -12.89
CA TRP A 102 12.01 -7.44 -12.51
C TRP A 102 11.28 -8.27 -13.56
N ARG A 103 10.50 -9.25 -13.11
CA ARG A 103 9.72 -10.10 -14.00
C ARG A 103 8.29 -10.17 -13.52
N LEU A 104 7.37 -9.99 -14.45
CA LEU A 104 5.95 -10.19 -14.25
C LEU A 104 5.53 -11.40 -15.08
N ALA A 105 4.92 -12.40 -14.44
CA ALA A 105 4.51 -13.62 -15.13
C ALA A 105 3.25 -14.23 -14.52
N ASP A 106 2.49 -14.95 -15.34
CA ASP A 106 1.41 -15.80 -14.84
C ASP A 106 2.02 -17.01 -14.11
N ALA A 107 1.71 -17.17 -12.81
CA ALA A 107 2.17 -18.27 -11.98
C ALA A 107 1.02 -18.81 -11.11
N CYS A 108 0.93 -20.13 -10.95
CA CYS A 108 -0.04 -20.71 -10.01
C CYS A 108 0.31 -20.36 -8.57
N ALA A 109 -0.68 -20.42 -7.67
CA ALA A 109 -0.50 -20.10 -6.26
C ALA A 109 0.66 -20.87 -5.60
N ALA A 110 0.83 -22.17 -5.90
CA ALA A 110 1.93 -22.97 -5.37
C ALA A 110 3.31 -22.45 -5.85
N CYS A 111 3.44 -22.15 -7.15
CA CYS A 111 4.67 -21.57 -7.69
C CYS A 111 4.93 -20.16 -7.16
N ALA A 112 3.89 -19.33 -7.03
CA ALA A 112 4.02 -17.98 -6.47
C ALA A 112 4.57 -18.02 -5.04
N ALA A 113 4.09 -18.96 -4.21
CA ALA A 113 4.58 -19.17 -2.86
C ALA A 113 6.03 -19.71 -2.82
N ALA A 114 6.44 -20.52 -3.80
CA ALA A 114 7.76 -21.11 -3.86
C ALA A 114 8.86 -20.19 -4.44
N MET A 115 8.48 -19.08 -5.08
CA MET A 115 9.41 -18.11 -5.68
C MET A 115 9.86 -17.06 -4.65
N SER A 116 11.17 -16.80 -4.56
CA SER A 116 11.72 -15.77 -3.66
C SER A 116 11.46 -14.35 -4.19
N HIS A 117 11.24 -13.39 -3.29
CA HIS A 117 10.99 -11.97 -3.61
C HIS A 117 9.83 -11.76 -4.60
N THR A 118 8.73 -12.48 -4.35
CA THR A 118 7.52 -12.47 -5.18
C THR A 118 6.39 -11.71 -4.48
N ALA A 119 5.70 -10.87 -5.23
CA ALA A 119 4.43 -10.27 -4.83
C ALA A 119 3.32 -10.70 -5.80
N VAL A 120 2.17 -11.09 -5.26
CA VAL A 120 0.97 -11.38 -6.06
C VAL A 120 0.29 -10.06 -6.44
N VAL A 121 0.05 -9.85 -7.73
CA VAL A 121 -0.66 -8.68 -8.25
C VAL A 121 -2.15 -9.02 -8.37
N PRO A 122 -3.05 -8.32 -7.65
CA PRO A 122 -4.48 -8.57 -7.75
C PRO A 122 -5.04 -8.31 -9.15
N ASP A 123 -5.92 -9.19 -9.63
CA ASP A 123 -6.56 -9.09 -10.95
C ASP A 123 -7.38 -7.80 -11.15
N THR A 124 -7.84 -7.19 -10.06
CA THR A 124 -8.51 -5.87 -10.06
C THR A 124 -7.63 -4.77 -10.64
N SER A 125 -6.30 -4.96 -10.66
CA SER A 125 -5.33 -4.02 -11.21
C SER A 125 -5.28 -4.02 -12.74
N LEU A 126 -5.93 -5.00 -13.41
CA LEU A 126 -5.80 -5.24 -14.86
C LEU A 126 -7.09 -4.95 -15.66
N ARG A 127 -8.26 -4.77 -15.03
CA ARG A 127 -9.52 -4.54 -15.75
C ARG A 127 -9.79 -3.04 -15.99
N PRO A 128 -10.04 -2.62 -17.24
CA PRO A 128 -10.71 -1.34 -17.51
C PRO A 128 -12.14 -1.40 -16.96
N GLY A 129 -12.53 -0.40 -16.18
CA GLY A 129 -13.79 -0.40 -15.42
C GLY A 129 -15.03 -0.52 -16.32
N ARG A 130 -15.84 -1.55 -16.08
CA ARG A 130 -17.23 -1.62 -16.55
C ARG A 130 -18.03 -0.55 -15.80
N ARG A 131 -18.66 0.37 -16.53
CA ARG A 131 -19.63 1.32 -15.96
C ARG A 131 -20.89 0.53 -15.60
N CYS A 132 -21.28 0.51 -14.34
CA CYS A 132 -22.61 0.03 -13.95
C CYS A 132 -23.67 1.06 -14.34
N PRO A 133 -24.87 0.65 -14.79
CA PRO A 133 -25.99 1.55 -15.01
C PRO A 133 -26.52 2.08 -13.67
N VAL A 134 -26.90 3.36 -13.68
CA VAL A 134 -27.51 4.08 -12.57
C VAL A 134 -28.97 3.63 -12.45
N SER A 135 -29.33 2.91 -11.38
CA SER A 135 -30.73 2.71 -10.99
C SER A 135 -31.11 3.75 -9.94
N ARG A 136 -32.20 4.48 -10.25
CA ARG A 136 -32.83 5.52 -9.44
C ARG A 136 -33.29 4.99 -8.08
N ALA A 137 -33.13 5.82 -7.05
CA ALA A 137 -33.69 5.64 -5.71
C ALA A 137 -35.23 5.86 -5.71
N PRO A 138 -35.94 5.47 -4.63
CA PRO A 138 -36.11 6.44 -3.54
C PRO A 138 -36.12 5.87 -2.10
N ALA A 139 -36.05 6.83 -1.16
CA ALA A 139 -36.52 6.87 0.23
C ALA A 139 -35.63 6.32 1.38
N ALA A 140 -35.36 7.26 2.29
CA ALA A 140 -34.85 7.22 3.67
C ALA A 140 -34.45 5.86 4.27
N ALA A 141 -33.14 5.69 4.48
CA ALA A 141 -32.55 4.70 5.37
C ALA A 141 -31.67 5.43 6.41
N PRO A 142 -31.53 4.90 7.65
CA PRO A 142 -30.78 5.52 8.75
C PRO A 142 -29.30 5.68 8.40
N PRO A 143 -28.53 6.53 9.12
CA PRO A 143 -27.15 6.85 8.75
C PRO A 143 -26.29 5.58 8.71
N ARG A 144 -25.88 5.19 7.50
CA ARG A 144 -24.86 4.15 7.30
C ARG A 144 -23.60 4.51 8.11
N PRO A 145 -22.86 3.53 8.66
CA PRO A 145 -21.55 3.77 9.22
C PRO A 145 -20.73 4.56 8.22
N LEU A 146 -20.15 5.68 8.66
CA LEU A 146 -19.56 6.69 7.79
C LEU A 146 -18.49 6.10 6.85
N HIS A 147 -17.89 4.95 7.17
CA HIS A 147 -16.71 4.38 6.52
C HIS A 147 -16.82 2.85 6.39
N GLY A 148 -16.49 2.28 5.23
CA GLY A 148 -16.55 0.84 4.95
C GLY A 148 -15.17 0.16 4.91
N PRO A 149 -15.12 -1.16 4.61
CA PRO A 149 -13.87 -1.91 4.51
C PRO A 149 -12.94 -1.40 3.40
N GLY A 150 -13.48 -0.70 2.39
CA GLY A 150 -12.70 -0.12 1.30
C GLY A 150 -11.82 1.05 1.74
N GLU A 151 -12.32 1.94 2.63
CA GLU A 151 -11.54 3.04 3.18
C GLU A 151 -10.36 2.53 4.02
N ARG A 152 -10.62 1.55 4.90
CA ARG A 152 -9.58 0.90 5.73
C ARG A 152 -8.49 0.26 4.88
N MET A 153 -8.90 -0.57 3.91
CA MET A 153 -7.97 -1.23 2.98
C MET A 153 -7.12 -0.19 2.24
N ARG A 154 -7.73 0.91 1.83
CA ARG A 154 -7.03 1.97 1.12
C ARG A 154 -6.01 2.71 1.97
N VAL A 155 -6.32 2.95 3.24
CA VAL A 155 -5.35 3.54 4.18
C VAL A 155 -4.21 2.56 4.44
N ARG A 156 -4.49 1.26 4.62
CA ARG A 156 -3.46 0.23 4.75
C ARG A 156 -2.53 0.18 3.53
N GLU A 157 -3.08 0.18 2.31
CA GLU A 157 -2.29 0.26 1.07
C GLU A 157 -1.37 1.48 1.05
N MET A 158 -1.90 2.65 1.43
CA MET A 158 -1.13 3.89 1.43
C MET A 158 -0.04 3.88 2.49
N LEU A 159 -0.33 3.39 3.70
CA LEU A 159 0.65 3.22 4.77
C LEU A 159 1.78 2.28 4.35
N THR A 160 1.46 1.14 3.74
CA THR A 160 2.45 0.19 3.20
C THR A 160 3.31 0.84 2.11
N TYR A 161 2.70 1.62 1.23
CA TYR A 161 3.42 2.38 0.23
C TYR A 161 4.37 3.42 0.88
N LEU A 162 3.89 4.20 1.85
CA LEU A 162 4.71 5.19 2.55
C LEU A 162 5.86 4.55 3.33
N ALA A 163 5.65 3.38 3.93
CA ALA A 163 6.70 2.61 4.58
C ALA A 163 7.80 2.15 3.62
N ALA A 164 7.50 2.04 2.32
CA ALA A 164 8.45 1.71 1.28
C ALA A 164 9.08 2.95 0.61
N ALA A 165 8.33 4.04 0.50
CA ALA A 165 8.75 5.26 -0.20
C ALA A 165 9.51 6.24 0.71
N LEU A 166 9.16 6.32 1.99
CA LEU A 166 9.78 7.24 2.94
C LEU A 166 10.98 6.57 3.65
N PRO A 167 12.05 7.33 3.91
CA PRO A 167 13.17 6.85 4.71
C PRO A 167 12.74 6.34 6.10
N ARG A 168 13.52 5.41 6.67
CA ARG A 168 13.23 4.81 7.99
C ARG A 168 13.23 5.83 9.13
N PHE A 169 14.06 6.87 9.01
CA PHE A 169 14.16 7.96 9.98
C PHE A 169 13.03 8.99 9.82
N THR A 170 12.11 8.82 8.87
CA THR A 170 11.00 9.74 8.70
C THR A 170 10.08 9.65 9.92
N SER A 171 9.90 10.77 10.61
CA SER A 171 9.17 10.90 11.85
C SER A 171 7.70 10.48 11.68
N PRO A 172 7.05 9.99 12.75
CA PRO A 172 5.64 9.62 12.71
C PRO A 172 4.73 10.78 12.32
N ALA A 173 5.09 12.00 12.74
CA ALA A 173 4.35 13.21 12.39
C ALA A 173 4.45 13.51 10.89
N ALA A 174 5.65 13.42 10.30
CA ALA A 174 5.86 13.57 8.87
C ALA A 174 5.16 12.45 8.07
N ARG A 175 5.15 11.22 8.57
CA ARG A 175 4.41 10.10 7.94
C ARG A 175 2.90 10.30 7.95
N LEU A 176 2.35 10.79 9.06
CA LEU A 176 0.92 11.12 9.16
C LEU A 176 0.55 12.29 8.24
N LEU A 177 1.42 13.29 8.13
CA LEU A 177 1.30 14.37 7.15
C LEU A 177 1.32 13.83 5.71
N ALA A 178 2.31 12.99 5.38
CA ALA A 178 2.45 12.38 4.06
C ALA A 178 1.21 11.54 3.70
N LEU A 179 0.65 10.78 4.64
CA LEU A 179 -0.59 10.03 4.44
C LEU A 179 -1.76 10.94 4.05
N GLN A 180 -1.94 12.05 4.76
CA GLN A 180 -3.00 13.00 4.43
C GLN A 180 -2.75 13.68 3.09
N CYS A 181 -1.50 14.01 2.77
CA CYS A 181 -1.14 14.56 1.47
C CYS A 181 -1.46 13.60 0.34
N ALA A 182 -1.06 12.34 0.46
CA ALA A 182 -1.27 11.32 -0.56
C ALA A 182 -2.76 11.00 -0.79
N LEU A 183 -3.56 10.98 0.28
CA LEU A 183 -5.00 10.71 0.18
C LEU A 183 -5.80 11.94 -0.30
N ARG A 184 -5.30 13.16 -0.10
CA ARG A 184 -5.99 14.41 -0.48
C ARG A 184 -5.46 15.05 -1.76
N ALA A 185 -4.38 14.53 -2.34
CA ALA A 185 -3.84 15.01 -3.60
C ALA A 185 -4.85 14.88 -4.74
N ASP A 186 -4.86 15.89 -5.62
CA ASP A 186 -5.63 15.89 -6.85
C ASP A 186 -4.96 15.04 -7.94
N ALA A 187 -5.47 15.12 -9.17
CA ALA A 187 -4.91 14.36 -10.29
C ALA A 187 -3.53 14.85 -10.75
N GLY A 188 -3.15 16.09 -10.40
CA GLY A 188 -1.87 16.72 -10.72
C GLY A 188 -0.83 16.61 -9.60
N ALA A 189 -1.08 15.78 -8.58
CA ALA A 189 -0.24 15.64 -7.37
C ALA A 189 -0.25 16.86 -6.45
N TYR A 190 -1.15 17.82 -6.67
CA TYR A 190 -1.24 18.99 -5.80
C TYR A 190 -2.10 18.67 -4.60
N VAL A 191 -1.62 19.08 -3.42
CA VAL A 191 -2.37 19.02 -2.19
C VAL A 191 -2.52 20.43 -1.62
N ARG A 192 -3.73 20.70 -1.13
CA ARG A 192 -4.06 21.89 -0.35
C ARG A 192 -4.61 21.45 1.00
N LEU A 193 -3.83 21.66 2.07
CA LEU A 193 -4.25 21.31 3.44
C LEU A 193 -4.70 22.57 4.19
N PRO A 194 -5.94 22.60 4.73
CA PRO A 194 -6.38 23.72 5.54
C PRO A 194 -5.70 23.72 6.91
N GLY A 195 -5.35 24.90 7.44
CA GLY A 195 -4.72 25.01 8.76
C GLY A 195 -5.52 24.37 9.89
N GLY A 196 -6.86 24.36 9.81
CA GLY A 196 -7.72 23.68 10.79
C GLY A 196 -7.52 22.16 10.85
N LEU A 197 -7.26 21.51 9.71
CA LEU A 197 -6.94 20.09 9.66
C LEU A 197 -5.58 19.82 10.32
N LEU A 198 -4.57 20.63 10.00
CA LEU A 198 -3.25 20.52 10.61
C LEU A 198 -3.32 20.75 12.12
N ARG A 199 -4.14 21.67 12.60
CA ARG A 199 -4.38 21.87 14.05
C ARG A 199 -4.99 20.65 14.71
N GLY A 200 -5.99 20.02 14.07
CA GLY A 200 -6.61 18.80 14.57
C GLY A 200 -5.64 17.62 14.72
N MET A 201 -4.63 17.54 13.84
CA MET A 201 -3.55 16.54 13.88
C MET A 201 -2.32 17.00 14.68
N ARG A 202 -2.38 18.20 15.29
CA ARG A 202 -1.25 18.87 15.96
C ARG A 202 -0.02 19.07 15.07
N LEU A 203 -0.19 19.16 13.76
CA LEU A 203 0.87 19.41 12.77
C LEU A 203 0.99 20.90 12.40
N TYR A 204 0.08 21.75 12.88
CA TYR A 204 0.09 23.17 12.55
C TYR A 204 1.30 23.89 13.14
N GLY A 205 1.93 24.77 12.36
CA GLY A 205 3.11 25.55 12.77
C GLY A 205 4.43 24.76 12.78
N ARG A 206 4.40 23.47 12.44
CA ARG A 206 5.59 22.60 12.39
C ARG A 206 6.17 22.54 10.97
N GLY A 207 6.98 23.53 10.63
CA GLY A 207 7.66 23.63 9.33
C GLY A 207 8.64 22.49 9.09
N GLU A 208 9.28 22.00 10.16
CA GLU A 208 10.27 20.93 10.12
C GLU A 208 9.75 19.64 9.50
N LEU A 209 8.45 19.35 9.64
CA LEU A 209 7.83 18.15 9.06
C LEU A 209 7.73 18.21 7.53
N TRP A 210 7.60 19.43 7.00
CA TRP A 210 7.56 19.66 5.56
C TRP A 210 8.96 19.59 4.97
N GLU A 211 9.93 20.22 5.63
CA GLU A 211 11.35 20.14 5.29
C GLU A 211 11.86 18.69 5.30
N GLU A 212 11.43 17.89 6.28
CA GLU A 212 11.78 16.47 6.37
C GLU A 212 11.30 15.68 5.13
N LEU A 213 10.06 15.91 4.69
CA LEU A 213 9.48 15.25 3.52
C LEU A 213 10.06 15.79 2.20
N GLU A 214 10.47 17.05 2.17
CA GLU A 214 11.14 17.67 1.03
C GLU A 214 12.58 17.16 0.89
N HIS A 215 13.30 17.03 2.01
CA HIS A 215 14.63 16.42 2.06
C HIS A 215 14.59 14.95 1.65
N ALA A 216 13.51 14.23 1.98
CA ALA A 216 13.26 12.88 1.50
C ALA A 216 12.91 12.82 -0.01
N GLY A 217 12.77 13.96 -0.69
CA GLY A 217 12.39 14.05 -2.11
C GLY A 217 10.97 13.57 -2.38
N TRP A 218 10.11 13.53 -1.37
CA TRP A 218 8.76 12.98 -1.49
C TRP A 218 7.73 14.04 -1.90
N LEU A 219 7.92 15.29 -1.45
CA LEU A 219 7.11 16.44 -1.83
C LEU A 219 7.99 17.67 -2.08
N CYS A 220 7.46 18.67 -2.77
CA CYS A 220 7.98 20.04 -2.76
C CYS A 220 6.94 20.97 -2.17
N CYS A 221 7.36 21.80 -1.22
CA CYS A 221 6.51 22.85 -0.68
C CYS A 221 6.42 24.01 -1.67
N ARG A 222 5.22 24.58 -1.82
CA ARG A 222 5.02 25.82 -2.58
C ARG A 222 4.71 26.92 -1.59
N ALA A 223 5.20 28.13 -1.84
CA ALA A 223 4.90 29.30 -1.03
C ALA A 223 3.37 29.48 -0.93
N GLY A 224 2.80 29.03 0.17
CA GLY A 224 1.37 29.06 0.42
C GLY A 224 0.93 30.44 0.88
N ARG A 225 -0.23 30.89 0.42
CA ARG A 225 -0.91 32.04 1.03
C ARG A 225 -1.76 31.51 2.19
N HIS A 226 -1.66 32.15 3.36
CA HIS A 226 -2.59 31.90 4.47
C HIS A 226 -4.04 31.95 3.96
N PRO A 227 -4.93 31.01 4.32
CA PRO A 227 -4.86 30.05 5.44
C PRO A 227 -4.58 28.56 5.06
N TYR A 228 -3.94 28.30 3.91
CA TYR A 228 -3.68 26.94 3.44
C TYR A 228 -2.19 26.69 3.22
N VAL A 229 -1.77 25.43 3.38
CA VAL A 229 -0.45 24.97 2.95
C VAL A 229 -0.61 24.20 1.65
N GLU A 230 0.21 24.54 0.66
CA GLU A 230 0.21 23.93 -0.66
C GLU A 230 1.52 23.18 -0.87
N ALA A 231 1.41 21.95 -1.37
CA ALA A 231 2.56 21.13 -1.72
C ALA A 231 2.25 20.31 -2.99
N GLN A 232 3.32 19.90 -3.67
CA GLN A 232 3.26 19.01 -4.81
C GLN A 232 3.94 17.69 -4.47
N LEU A 233 3.24 16.58 -4.65
CA LEU A 233 3.82 15.25 -4.49
C LEU A 233 4.71 14.94 -5.69
N LEU A 234 5.95 14.51 -5.42
CA LEU A 234 6.92 14.18 -6.47
C LEU A 234 6.86 12.71 -6.88
N ASP A 235 6.26 11.87 -6.03
CA ASP A 235 6.20 10.44 -6.28
C ASP A 235 5.05 10.05 -7.24
N ALA A 236 5.43 9.63 -8.44
CA ALA A 236 4.54 9.14 -9.49
C ALA A 236 3.71 7.90 -9.08
N ALA A 237 4.15 7.11 -8.09
CA ALA A 237 3.40 5.98 -7.57
C ALA A 237 2.13 6.44 -6.82
N VAL A 238 2.12 7.61 -6.20
CA VAL A 238 0.90 8.18 -5.61
C VAL A 238 -0.05 8.64 -6.71
N LEU A 239 0.50 9.24 -7.77
CA LEU A 239 -0.24 9.75 -8.94
C LEU A 239 -0.92 8.66 -9.78
N THR A 240 -0.29 7.49 -9.88
CA THR A 240 -0.79 6.36 -10.67
C THR A 240 -1.88 5.56 -9.94
N GLN A 241 -2.14 5.83 -8.65
CA GLN A 241 -3.18 5.15 -7.90
C GLN A 241 -4.58 5.69 -8.28
N ARG A 242 -5.21 5.00 -9.24
CA ARG A 242 -6.50 5.32 -9.89
C ARG A 242 -7.74 5.20 -8.97
N ALA A 243 -7.57 5.12 -7.65
CA ALA A 243 -8.71 5.17 -6.73
C ALA A 243 -9.45 6.49 -6.94
N GLY A 244 -10.76 6.44 -7.16
CA GLY A 244 -11.55 7.64 -7.45
C GLY A 244 -11.41 8.70 -6.35
N ARG A 245 -11.38 9.99 -6.72
CA ARG A 245 -11.20 11.12 -5.78
C ARG A 245 -12.08 11.01 -4.53
N ARG A 246 -13.34 10.58 -4.69
CA ARG A 246 -14.29 10.38 -3.58
C ARG A 246 -13.88 9.26 -2.61
N MET A 247 -13.25 8.20 -3.10
CA MET A 247 -12.74 7.11 -2.26
C MET A 247 -11.51 7.56 -1.47
N ARG A 248 -10.59 8.28 -2.11
CA ARG A 248 -9.41 8.82 -1.41
C ARG A 248 -9.81 9.86 -0.35
N ALA A 249 -10.77 10.73 -0.66
CA ALA A 249 -11.31 11.68 0.32
C ALA A 249 -11.97 10.97 1.52
N ARG A 250 -12.72 9.89 1.29
CA ARG A 250 -13.31 9.07 2.37
C ARG A 250 -12.24 8.35 3.18
N ALA A 251 -11.22 7.80 2.54
CA ALA A 251 -10.08 7.20 3.21
C ALA A 251 -9.28 8.24 4.04
N ALA A 252 -9.09 9.45 3.51
CA ALA A 252 -8.45 10.55 4.24
C ALA A 252 -9.25 10.95 5.47
N GLN A 253 -10.58 10.92 5.38
CA GLN A 253 -11.47 11.19 6.51
C GLN A 253 -11.45 10.05 7.54
N TRP A 254 -11.50 8.79 7.08
CA TRP A 254 -11.36 7.63 7.96
C TRP A 254 -10.02 7.65 8.69
N ALA A 255 -8.93 8.04 8.03
CA ALA A 255 -7.62 8.14 8.66
C ALA A 255 -7.55 9.14 9.84
N LEU A 256 -8.45 10.13 9.88
CA LEU A 256 -8.54 11.06 11.02
C LEU A 256 -9.34 10.48 12.19
N ARG A 257 -10.23 9.52 11.93
CA ARG A 257 -11.13 8.88 12.90
C ARG A 257 -11.33 7.41 12.54
N PRO A 258 -10.30 6.56 12.70
CA PRO A 258 -10.34 5.21 12.17
C PRO A 258 -11.22 4.32 13.04
N ALA A 259 -12.47 4.05 12.66
CA ALA A 259 -13.29 3.09 13.39
C ALA A 259 -12.62 1.69 13.40
N PRO A 260 -12.51 1.01 14.55
CA PRO A 260 -13.16 1.29 15.85
C PRO A 260 -12.33 2.16 16.82
N MET A 261 -11.14 2.59 16.44
CA MET A 261 -10.23 3.41 17.23
C MET A 261 -10.35 4.90 16.88
N ALA A 262 -11.16 5.67 17.60
CA ALA A 262 -11.11 7.13 17.48
C ALA A 262 -10.14 7.68 18.53
N PRO A 263 -8.89 8.04 18.18
CA PRO A 263 -7.99 8.65 19.16
C PRO A 263 -8.61 9.98 19.63
N PRO A 264 -8.59 10.27 20.94
CA PRO A 264 -9.06 11.55 21.47
C PRO A 264 -8.30 12.71 20.83
N ALA A 265 -8.98 13.86 20.71
CA ALA A 265 -8.32 15.08 20.27
C ALA A 265 -7.15 15.42 21.22
N GLY A 266 -5.99 15.79 20.66
CA GLY A 266 -4.83 16.23 21.45
C GLY A 266 -3.68 15.22 21.59
N TRP A 267 -3.86 13.98 21.14
CA TRP A 267 -2.82 12.95 21.28
C TRP A 267 -1.54 13.23 20.46
N PRO A 268 -0.37 12.74 20.90
CA PRO A 268 0.85 12.87 20.13
C PRO A 268 0.73 12.16 18.76
N PRO A 269 1.34 12.70 17.69
CA PRO A 269 1.26 12.11 16.35
C PRO A 269 1.74 10.66 16.26
N SER A 270 2.72 10.27 17.07
CA SER A 270 3.22 8.88 17.16
C SER A 270 2.12 7.92 17.60
N VAL A 271 1.35 8.30 18.61
CA VAL A 271 0.26 7.47 19.12
C VAL A 271 -0.92 7.47 18.14
N GLN A 272 -1.22 8.61 17.52
CA GLN A 272 -2.26 8.71 16.48
C GLN A 272 -1.94 7.80 15.28
N LEU A 273 -0.69 7.83 14.80
CA LEU A 273 -0.26 6.99 13.69
C LEU A 273 -0.27 5.50 14.08
N THR A 274 0.18 5.15 15.28
CA THR A 274 0.16 3.76 15.76
C THR A 274 -1.27 3.23 15.86
N ALA A 275 -2.19 3.99 16.47
CA ALA A 275 -3.60 3.64 16.53
C ALA A 275 -4.20 3.47 15.13
N LEU A 276 -3.85 4.36 14.19
CA LEU A 276 -4.31 4.28 12.81
C LEU A 276 -3.80 3.02 12.10
N VAL A 277 -2.51 2.69 12.25
CA VAL A 277 -1.91 1.49 11.65
C VAL A 277 -2.57 0.24 12.21
N VAL A 278 -2.69 0.14 13.55
CA VAL A 278 -3.37 -0.96 14.23
C VAL A 278 -4.81 -1.10 13.72
N ALA A 279 -5.60 -0.02 13.71
CA ALA A 279 -6.96 -0.02 13.18
C ALA A 279 -7.05 -0.45 11.71
N SER A 280 -6.02 -0.13 10.91
CA SER A 280 -5.95 -0.53 9.49
C SER A 280 -5.66 -2.01 9.29
N CYS A 281 -4.96 -2.63 10.24
CA CYS A 281 -4.59 -4.04 10.24
C CYS A 281 -5.60 -4.93 11.01
N THR A 282 -6.48 -4.34 11.81
CA THR A 282 -7.53 -5.08 12.53
C THR A 282 -8.64 -5.57 11.60
N SER A 283 -9.00 -6.84 11.73
CA SER A 283 -10.15 -7.46 11.09
C SER A 283 -11.10 -8.05 12.15
N GLY A 284 -12.28 -7.47 12.30
CA GLY A 284 -13.17 -7.82 13.40
C GLY A 284 -12.67 -7.24 14.72
N GLU A 285 -12.49 -8.09 15.73
CA GLU A 285 -12.04 -7.69 17.08
C GLU A 285 -10.55 -7.89 17.31
N ALA A 286 -9.81 -8.48 16.36
CA ALA A 286 -8.39 -8.77 16.51
C ALA A 286 -7.58 -8.43 15.25
N GLY A 287 -6.28 -8.25 15.41
CA GLY A 287 -5.34 -8.09 14.31
C GLY A 287 -3.99 -8.70 14.66
N SER A 288 -3.25 -9.07 13.62
CA SER A 288 -1.84 -9.46 13.75
C SER A 288 -1.02 -9.01 12.56
N THR A 289 0.27 -8.82 12.78
CA THR A 289 1.28 -8.50 11.76
C THR A 289 2.67 -8.72 12.35
N ASP A 290 3.72 -8.71 11.53
CA ASP A 290 5.10 -8.74 12.02
C ASP A 290 5.46 -7.44 12.75
N MET A 291 6.22 -7.53 13.85
CA MET A 291 6.64 -6.37 14.65
C MET A 291 7.49 -5.40 13.83
N GLU A 292 8.41 -5.91 13.01
CA GLU A 292 9.19 -5.07 12.11
C GLU A 292 8.33 -4.31 11.09
N VAL A 293 7.27 -4.94 10.59
CA VAL A 293 6.34 -4.31 9.64
C VAL A 293 5.55 -3.21 10.35
N LEU A 294 5.03 -3.49 11.55
CA LEU A 294 4.30 -2.52 12.36
C LEU A 294 5.17 -1.28 12.66
N ALA A 295 6.38 -1.51 13.17
CA ALA A 295 7.34 -0.46 13.48
C ALA A 295 7.68 0.39 12.24
N ARG A 296 7.87 -0.27 11.08
CA ARG A 296 8.16 0.42 9.81
C ARG A 296 6.99 1.25 9.30
N LEU A 297 5.75 0.80 9.47
CA LEU A 297 4.56 1.59 9.10
C LEU A 297 4.47 2.86 9.94
N CYS A 298 4.75 2.75 11.24
CA CYS A 298 4.71 3.88 12.17
C CYS A 298 5.93 4.82 12.10
N GLY A 299 7.05 4.38 11.52
CA GLY A 299 8.32 5.14 11.56
C GLY A 299 8.99 5.10 12.93
N HIS A 300 8.84 3.98 13.63
CA HIS A 300 9.38 3.74 14.97
C HIS A 300 10.37 2.57 14.96
N SER A 301 11.12 2.45 16.05
CA SER A 301 11.80 1.19 16.38
C SER A 301 10.79 0.16 16.93
N PRO A 302 11.12 -1.14 16.89
CA PRO A 302 10.30 -2.17 17.54
C PRO A 302 10.04 -1.88 19.01
N HIS A 303 11.06 -1.45 19.77
CA HIS A 303 10.93 -1.12 21.18
C HIS A 303 9.95 0.05 21.43
N GLN A 304 10.04 1.13 20.65
CA GLN A 304 9.07 2.22 20.73
C GLN A 304 7.66 1.78 20.34
N THR A 305 7.54 0.78 19.47
CA THR A 305 6.23 0.24 19.07
C THR A 305 5.59 -0.52 20.22
N GLU A 306 6.36 -1.29 21.00
CA GLU A 306 5.90 -1.94 22.23
C GLU A 306 5.37 -0.91 23.25
N GLU A 307 6.14 0.15 23.55
CA GLU A 307 5.70 1.21 24.47
C GLU A 307 4.41 1.91 24.03
N LEU A 308 4.24 2.09 22.71
CA LEU A 308 3.04 2.70 22.15
C LEU A 308 1.84 1.75 22.20
N LEU A 309 2.04 0.45 22.02
CA LEU A 309 1.00 -0.57 22.19
C LEU A 309 0.57 -0.66 23.66
N ASP A 310 1.51 -0.60 24.61
CA ASP A 310 1.20 -0.52 26.05
C ASP A 310 0.37 0.72 26.35
N ARG A 311 0.75 1.88 25.81
CA ARG A 311 -0.03 3.12 25.97
C ARG A 311 -1.45 3.00 25.40
N LEU A 312 -1.65 2.28 24.29
CA LEU A 312 -2.97 2.01 23.73
C LEU A 312 -3.80 1.07 24.62
N VAL A 313 -3.17 0.16 25.37
CA VAL A 313 -3.86 -0.65 26.39
C VAL A 313 -4.23 0.18 27.62
N THR A 314 -3.30 1.00 28.13
CA THR A 314 -3.55 1.89 29.29
C THR A 314 -4.72 2.85 29.06
N THR A 315 -4.97 3.18 27.81
CA THR A 315 -6.02 4.11 27.38
C THR A 315 -7.27 3.41 26.87
N HIS A 316 -7.35 2.09 27.05
CA HIS A 316 -8.48 1.24 26.67
C HIS A 316 -8.83 1.27 25.17
N MET A 317 -7.89 1.67 24.31
CA MET A 317 -8.04 1.52 22.85
C MET A 317 -7.76 0.08 22.41
N LEU A 318 -6.95 -0.64 23.18
CA LEU A 318 -6.71 -2.07 23.07
C LEU A 318 -7.08 -2.75 24.39
N THR A 319 -7.60 -3.97 24.31
CA THR A 319 -7.81 -4.83 25.48
C THR A 319 -6.49 -5.46 25.92
N SER A 320 -5.73 -5.96 24.95
CA SER A 320 -4.41 -6.57 25.17
C SER A 320 -3.64 -6.66 23.85
N TRP A 321 -2.31 -6.80 23.96
CA TRP A 321 -1.44 -7.18 22.87
C TRP A 321 -0.43 -8.25 23.34
N ARG A 322 0.11 -9.01 22.39
CA ARG A 322 1.12 -10.05 22.63
C ARG A 322 2.16 -10.03 21.52
N TYR A 323 3.40 -10.33 21.86
CA TYR A 323 4.50 -10.47 20.90
C TYR A 323 5.13 -11.85 21.00
N TYR A 324 5.11 -12.57 19.89
CA TYR A 324 5.65 -13.91 19.72
C TYR A 324 7.05 -13.81 19.09
N ARG A 325 8.08 -13.78 19.94
CA ARG A 325 9.50 -13.62 19.51
C ARG A 325 9.96 -14.69 18.52
N GLU A 326 9.37 -15.88 18.53
CA GLU A 326 9.73 -16.99 17.64
C GLU A 326 9.34 -16.71 16.18
N THR A 327 8.22 -16.00 15.96
CA THR A 327 7.67 -15.71 14.63
C THR A 327 7.79 -14.24 14.24
N ASP A 328 8.34 -13.40 15.12
CA ASP A 328 8.29 -11.93 15.05
C ASP A 328 6.85 -11.37 14.94
N GLU A 329 5.84 -12.16 15.32
CA GLU A 329 4.43 -11.77 15.17
C GLU A 329 3.94 -10.99 16.39
N VAL A 330 3.32 -9.84 16.15
CA VAL A 330 2.57 -9.10 17.16
C VAL A 330 1.07 -9.21 16.87
N SER A 331 0.30 -9.57 17.91
CA SER A 331 -1.16 -9.64 17.84
C SER A 331 -1.81 -8.79 18.91
N TRP A 332 -3.01 -8.29 18.64
CA TRP A 332 -3.76 -7.43 19.54
C TRP A 332 -5.25 -7.68 19.45
N HIS A 333 -5.95 -7.32 20.53
CA HIS A 333 -7.40 -7.40 20.65
C HIS A 333 -7.99 -6.05 20.97
N LEU A 334 -9.09 -5.72 20.30
CA LEU A 334 -9.90 -4.55 20.57
C LEU A 334 -10.86 -4.80 21.73
N PRO A 335 -11.36 -3.71 22.38
CA PRO A 335 -12.48 -3.82 23.29
C PRO A 335 -13.71 -4.35 22.53
N SER A 336 -14.30 -5.44 23.00
CA SER A 336 -15.58 -5.90 22.43
C SER A 336 -16.67 -4.90 22.81
N PRO A 337 -17.57 -4.52 21.88
CA PRO A 337 -18.68 -3.61 22.19
C PRO A 337 -19.61 -4.16 23.29
N ALA A 338 -19.64 -5.49 23.51
CA ALA A 338 -20.47 -6.13 24.53
C ALA A 338 -20.03 -5.84 25.98
N THR A 339 -18.81 -5.34 26.19
CA THR A 339 -18.27 -5.04 27.52
C THR A 339 -18.62 -3.64 28.04
N ALA A 340 -19.11 -2.72 27.19
CA ALA A 340 -19.46 -1.36 27.61
C ALA A 340 -20.80 -1.28 28.38
N ASP A 341 -21.75 -2.19 28.10
CA ASP A 341 -23.07 -2.18 28.74
C ASP A 341 -23.10 -2.75 30.17
N ARG A 342 -22.09 -3.54 30.58
CA ARG A 342 -22.08 -4.14 31.93
C ARG A 342 -21.57 -3.21 33.02
N THR A 343 -20.85 -2.14 32.68
CA THR A 343 -20.38 -1.13 33.64
C THR A 343 -21.39 -0.02 33.91
N ALA A 344 -22.42 0.14 33.08
CA ALA A 344 -23.51 1.11 33.30
C ALA A 344 -24.68 0.55 34.12
N ALA A 345 -24.74 -0.77 34.33
CA ALA A 345 -25.81 -1.44 35.09
C ALA A 345 -25.43 -1.76 36.55
N GLN A 346 -24.30 -1.26 37.05
CA GLN A 346 -23.84 -1.48 38.43
C GLN A 346 -23.47 -0.17 39.17
N GLN A 347 -24.03 0.98 38.76
CA GLN A 347 -24.04 2.18 39.58
C GLN A 347 -25.47 2.52 40.00
#